data_AF-A0A521KPM4-F1
#
_entry.id   AF-A0A521KPM4-F1
#
_cell.length_a   1.000
_cell.length_b   1.000
_cell.length_c   1.000
_cell.angle_alpha   90.00
_cell.angle_beta   90.00
_cell.angle_gamma   90.00
#
_symmetry.space_group_name_H-M   'P 1'
#
loop_
_entity.id
_entity.type
_entity.pdbx_description
1 polymer ?
#
loop_
_entity_poly.entity_id
_entity_poly.type
_entity_poly.pdbx_seq_one_letter_code
_entity_poly.pdbx_strand_id
1 'polypeptide(L)'
;MIELGIAASTRAGETASADRCVVRVLHCVDFIAVVDGVGHGASAAAAAEIAIGTLGEHAGEPLDALFARCHAALRSTRGVVVSAATLDARTSELCWLGIGNVEAVRVPVDARAPSTSLVLRGGIVGHRLPRLLPETLPIAHGDALVFATDGVCSGFRTLLPVLGPAQHGADRILASCRKSDDDALVLVARYLGRGP
;
A
#
# COMPACT_ATOMS: atom_id res chain seq x y z
N MET A 1 -2.67 1.28 -15.98
CA MET A 1 -1.33 1.64 -16.50
C MET A 1 -0.23 0.91 -15.72
N ILE A 2 -0.57 -0.23 -15.12
CA ILE A 2 0.29 -0.96 -14.20
C ILE A 2 0.17 -2.46 -14.44
N GLU A 3 1.26 -3.19 -14.20
CA GLU A 3 1.24 -4.63 -13.95
C GLU A 3 1.16 -4.83 -12.44
N LEU A 4 0.22 -5.65 -11.97
CA LEU A 4 -0.09 -5.83 -10.55
C LEU A 4 0.23 -7.25 -10.09
N GLY A 5 0.79 -7.35 -8.89
CA GLY A 5 0.96 -8.60 -8.16
C GLY A 5 0.57 -8.41 -6.69
N ILE A 6 -0.22 -9.33 -6.14
CA ILE A 6 -0.65 -9.28 -4.74
C ILE A 6 -0.47 -10.67 -4.14
N ALA A 7 0.16 -10.73 -2.98
CA ALA A 7 0.29 -11.94 -2.19
C ALA A 7 -0.09 -11.64 -0.74
N ALA A 8 -0.93 -12.47 -0.13
CA ALA A 8 -1.35 -12.29 1.26
C ALA A 8 -1.40 -13.63 2.01
N SER A 9 -1.21 -13.58 3.33
CA SER A 9 -1.33 -14.70 4.26
C SER A 9 -2.12 -14.24 5.47
N THR A 10 -3.10 -15.03 5.89
CA THR A 10 -3.83 -14.77 7.14
C THR A 10 -3.12 -15.47 8.30
N ARG A 11 -3.13 -14.82 9.47
CA ARG A 11 -2.62 -15.36 10.73
C ARG A 11 -3.26 -16.70 11.05
N ALA A 12 -2.46 -17.63 11.54
CA ALA A 12 -2.96 -18.95 11.94
C ALA A 12 -4.04 -18.83 13.04
N GLY A 13 -5.21 -19.43 12.78
CA GLY A 13 -6.34 -19.43 13.71
C GLY A 13 -7.37 -18.31 13.48
N GLU A 14 -7.06 -17.33 12.63
CA GLU A 14 -8.01 -16.28 12.23
C GLU A 14 -8.72 -16.68 10.92
N THR A 15 -9.95 -16.20 10.74
CA THR A 15 -10.77 -16.48 9.53
C THR A 15 -10.79 -15.32 8.54
N ALA A 16 -10.30 -14.14 8.95
CA ALA A 16 -10.27 -12.94 8.13
C ALA A 16 -9.01 -12.13 8.45
N SER A 17 -8.31 -11.71 7.40
CA SER A 17 -7.13 -10.84 7.48
C SER A 17 -7.51 -9.40 7.77
N ALA A 18 -6.79 -8.77 8.70
CA ALA A 18 -6.78 -7.33 8.93
C ALA A 18 -5.95 -6.58 7.88
N ASP A 19 -5.03 -7.26 7.20
CA ASP A 19 -4.31 -6.72 6.06
C ASP A 19 -5.15 -6.76 4.79
N ARG A 20 -5.36 -5.60 4.17
CA ARG A 20 -6.15 -5.47 2.94
C ARG A 20 -5.52 -4.47 1.98
N CYS A 21 -5.90 -4.57 0.71
CA CYS A 21 -5.51 -3.61 -0.30
C CYS A 21 -6.67 -3.24 -1.22
N VAL A 22 -6.58 -2.07 -1.82
CA VAL A 22 -7.50 -1.61 -2.87
C VAL A 22 -6.69 -1.03 -4.02
N VAL A 23 -7.07 -1.42 -5.24
CA VAL A 23 -6.54 -0.86 -6.48
C VAL A 23 -7.71 -0.35 -7.30
N ARG A 24 -7.59 0.86 -7.83
CA ARG A 24 -8.55 1.47 -8.74
C ARG A 24 -7.79 2.02 -9.95
N VAL A 25 -8.06 1.42 -11.10
CA VAL A 25 -7.56 1.90 -12.39
C VAL A 25 -8.55 2.92 -12.90
N LEU A 26 -8.18 4.20 -12.84
CA LEU A 26 -8.96 5.28 -13.43
C LEU A 26 -8.41 5.61 -14.83
N HIS A 27 -9.02 6.56 -15.53
CA HIS A 27 -8.72 6.83 -16.92
C HIS A 27 -7.25 7.27 -17.18
N CYS A 28 -6.68 8.05 -16.26
CA CYS A 28 -5.32 8.58 -16.34
C CYS A 28 -4.52 8.46 -15.04
N VAL A 29 -5.17 8.02 -13.96
CA VAL A 29 -4.58 7.94 -12.63
C VAL A 29 -4.89 6.57 -12.06
N ASP A 30 -3.88 5.80 -11.69
CA ASP A 30 -4.10 4.57 -10.92
C ASP A 30 -3.97 4.89 -9.43
N PHE A 31 -4.92 4.43 -8.62
CA PHE A 31 -4.90 4.56 -7.16
C PHE A 31 -4.64 3.18 -6.54
N ILE A 32 -3.75 3.15 -5.56
CA ILE A 32 -3.34 1.97 -4.80
C ILE A 32 -3.34 2.34 -3.33
N ALA A 33 -3.92 1.49 -2.48
CA ALA A 33 -3.73 1.59 -1.04
C ALA A 33 -3.60 0.21 -0.41
N VAL A 34 -2.75 0.12 0.60
CA VAL A 34 -2.63 -1.02 1.50
C VAL A 34 -2.94 -0.53 2.92
N VAL A 35 -3.78 -1.27 3.62
CA VAL A 35 -4.21 -0.99 4.98
C VAL A 35 -3.94 -2.20 5.86
N ASP A 36 -3.67 -1.94 7.13
CA ASP A 36 -3.63 -2.94 8.19
C ASP A 36 -4.51 -2.45 9.36
N GLY A 37 -5.47 -3.28 9.73
CA GLY A 37 -6.42 -3.01 10.81
C GLY A 37 -5.79 -3.21 12.18
N VAL A 38 -5.91 -2.23 13.07
CA VAL A 38 -5.21 -2.28 14.36
C VAL A 38 -5.65 -3.46 15.21
N GLY A 39 -4.68 -4.30 15.58
CA GLY A 39 -4.88 -5.51 16.38
C GLY A 39 -5.19 -6.72 15.50
N HIS A 40 -5.97 -7.67 16.01
CA HIS A 40 -6.29 -8.90 15.27
C HIS A 40 -7.77 -9.28 15.37
N GLY A 41 -8.18 -10.21 14.50
CA GLY A 41 -9.51 -10.80 14.44
C GLY A 41 -10.57 -9.90 13.81
N ALA A 42 -11.84 -10.31 13.98
CA ALA A 42 -12.96 -9.77 13.22
C ALA A 42 -13.12 -8.24 13.30
N SER A 43 -12.82 -7.61 14.44
CA SER A 43 -12.91 -6.15 14.58
C SER A 43 -11.83 -5.39 13.81
N ALA A 44 -10.61 -5.95 13.71
CA ALA A 44 -9.53 -5.38 12.92
C ALA A 44 -9.83 -5.54 11.42
N ALA A 45 -10.25 -6.73 11.01
CA ALA A 45 -10.71 -7.00 9.65
C ALA A 45 -11.88 -6.09 9.23
N ALA A 46 -12.87 -5.87 10.10
CA ALA A 46 -13.98 -4.97 9.82
C ALA A 46 -13.54 -3.51 9.63
N ALA A 47 -12.57 -3.03 10.42
CA ALA A 47 -12.00 -1.70 10.24
C ALA A 47 -11.26 -1.59 8.89
N ALA A 48 -10.46 -2.59 8.54
CA ALA A 48 -9.77 -2.67 7.25
C ALA A 48 -10.75 -2.67 6.07
N GLU A 49 -11.86 -3.41 6.15
CA GLU A 49 -12.92 -3.44 5.14
C GLU A 49 -13.58 -2.06 4.95
N ILE A 50 -13.94 -1.37 6.04
CA ILE A 50 -14.48 0.00 5.97
C ILE A 50 -13.48 0.94 5.31
N ALA A 51 -12.18 0.79 5.63
CA ALA A 51 -11.12 1.60 5.05
C ALA A 51 -11.00 1.38 3.53
N ILE A 52 -10.85 0.14 3.06
CA ILE A 52 -10.71 -0.13 1.63
C ILE A 52 -11.98 0.22 0.83
N GLY A 53 -13.16 0.09 1.44
CA GLY A 53 -14.42 0.55 0.86
C GLY A 53 -14.42 2.06 0.64
N THR A 54 -14.13 2.82 1.71
CA THR A 54 -14.08 4.29 1.68
C THR A 54 -13.02 4.80 0.69
N LEU A 55 -11.81 4.24 0.76
CA LEU A 55 -10.70 4.60 -0.12
C LEU A 55 -11.02 4.28 -1.59
N GLY A 56 -11.63 3.12 -1.85
CA GLY A 56 -11.98 2.66 -3.19
C GLY A 56 -13.12 3.43 -3.84
N GLU A 57 -14.10 3.90 -3.06
CA GLU A 57 -15.21 4.72 -3.53
C GLU A 57 -14.76 6.14 -3.92
N HIS A 58 -13.81 6.69 -3.15
CA HIS A 58 -13.33 8.06 -3.31
C HIS A 58 -11.93 8.17 -3.94
N ALA A 59 -11.49 7.13 -4.66
CA ALA A 59 -10.13 7.00 -5.20
C ALA A 59 -9.68 8.13 -6.17
N GLY A 60 -10.61 8.95 -6.65
CA GLY A 60 -10.31 10.13 -7.48
C GLY A 60 -10.01 11.41 -6.70
N GLU A 61 -10.18 11.42 -5.38
CA GLU A 61 -9.88 12.58 -4.53
C GLU A 61 -8.38 12.70 -4.24
N PRO A 62 -7.87 13.91 -3.93
CA PRO A 62 -6.51 14.08 -3.39
C PRO A 62 -6.27 13.23 -2.14
N LEU A 63 -5.05 12.70 -1.97
CA LEU A 63 -4.73 11.75 -0.89
C LEU A 63 -5.00 12.30 0.51
N ASP A 64 -4.77 13.58 0.75
CA ASP A 64 -5.05 14.22 2.04
C ASP A 64 -6.56 14.28 2.33
N ALA A 65 -7.39 14.68 1.36
CA ALA A 65 -8.84 14.63 1.47
C ALA A 65 -9.35 13.20 1.70
N LEU A 66 -8.79 12.24 0.96
CA LEU A 66 -9.14 10.83 1.04
C LEU A 66 -8.81 10.22 2.42
N PHE A 67 -7.65 10.55 3.00
CA PHE A 67 -7.27 10.12 4.35
C PHE A 67 -8.14 10.78 5.43
N ALA A 68 -8.50 12.06 5.27
CA ALA A 68 -9.41 12.74 6.19
C ALA A 68 -10.81 12.09 6.18
N ARG A 69 -11.31 11.71 5.00
CA ARG A 69 -12.56 10.99 4.83
C ARG A 69 -12.51 9.60 5.45
N CYS A 70 -11.47 8.83 5.15
CA CYS A 70 -11.24 7.51 5.74
C CYS A 70 -11.17 7.60 7.28
N HIS A 71 -10.49 8.62 7.82
CA HIS A 71 -10.46 8.88 9.25
C HIS A 71 -11.85 9.12 9.85
N ALA A 72 -12.71 9.90 9.18
CA ALA A 72 -14.07 10.14 9.64
C ALA A 72 -14.91 8.85 9.65
N ALA A 73 -14.81 8.03 8.60
CA ALA A 73 -15.52 6.75 8.48
C ALA A 73 -15.11 5.73 9.57
N LEU A 74 -13.87 5.81 10.05
CA LEU A 74 -13.30 4.85 11.00
C LEU A 74 -13.40 5.27 12.48
N ARG A 75 -14.02 6.42 12.82
CA ARG A 75 -14.03 6.98 14.19
C ARG A 75 -14.55 6.05 15.29
N SER A 76 -15.43 5.11 14.95
CA SER A 76 -16.03 4.16 15.90
C SER A 76 -15.52 2.73 15.70
N THR A 77 -14.36 2.57 15.07
CA THR A 77 -13.72 1.28 14.80
C THR A 77 -12.41 1.17 15.59
N ARG A 78 -11.62 0.11 15.39
CA ARG A 78 -10.24 0.04 15.87
C ARG A 78 -9.26 0.93 15.10
N GLY A 79 -9.71 1.47 13.96
CA GLY A 79 -8.87 2.22 13.04
C GLY A 79 -7.92 1.32 12.26
N VAL A 80 -7.17 1.97 11.36
CA VAL A 80 -6.19 1.31 10.49
C VAL A 80 -4.92 2.15 10.40
N VAL A 81 -3.83 1.49 10.07
CA VAL A 81 -2.68 2.11 9.42
C VAL A 81 -2.84 1.96 7.90
N VAL A 82 -2.28 2.90 7.13
CA VAL A 82 -2.49 2.92 5.68
C VAL A 82 -1.34 3.60 4.97
N SER A 83 -0.94 3.03 3.84
CA SER A 83 -0.11 3.68 2.84
C SER A 83 -0.82 3.63 1.50
N ALA A 84 -0.86 4.77 0.81
CA ALA A 84 -1.52 4.89 -0.47
C ALA A 84 -0.66 5.66 -1.47
N ALA A 85 -0.89 5.40 -2.75
CA ALA A 85 -0.24 6.05 -3.87
C ALA A 85 -1.23 6.30 -5.01
N THR A 86 -1.05 7.42 -5.70
CA THR A 86 -1.60 7.68 -7.01
C THR A 86 -0.49 7.76 -8.04
N LEU A 87 -0.73 7.19 -9.22
CA LEU A 87 0.16 7.16 -10.36
C LEU A 87 -0.50 7.91 -11.52
N ASP A 88 -0.07 9.14 -11.79
CA ASP A 88 -0.63 9.96 -12.88
C ASP A 88 0.17 9.75 -14.16
N ALA A 89 -0.44 9.10 -15.15
CA ALA A 89 0.21 8.82 -16.42
C ALA A 89 0.37 10.03 -17.33
N ARG A 90 -0.31 11.14 -17.04
CA ARG A 90 -0.19 12.39 -17.84
C ARG A 90 1.04 13.17 -17.43
N THR A 91 1.34 13.19 -16.13
CA THR A 91 2.49 13.92 -15.57
C THR A 91 3.69 13.00 -15.28
N SER A 92 3.50 11.68 -15.32
CA SER A 92 4.50 10.68 -14.89
C SER A 92 4.94 10.93 -13.44
N GLU A 93 3.97 11.21 -12.58
CA GLU A 93 4.17 11.49 -11.17
C GLU A 93 3.55 10.39 -10.30
N LEU A 94 4.30 10.03 -9.27
CA LEU A 94 3.84 9.30 -8.11
C LEU A 94 3.56 10.30 -7.01
N CYS A 95 2.33 10.32 -6.50
CA CYS A 95 1.98 10.98 -5.25
C CYS A 95 1.62 9.93 -4.21
N TRP A 96 2.18 9.99 -3.02
CA TRP A 96 1.94 8.99 -1.97
C TRP A 96 1.85 9.60 -0.57
N LEU A 97 1.20 8.87 0.33
CA LEU A 97 0.99 9.28 1.72
C LEU A 97 0.86 8.04 2.60
N GLY A 98 1.48 8.04 3.77
CA GLY A 98 1.40 6.92 4.71
C GLY A 98 1.28 7.36 6.16
N ILE A 99 0.36 6.70 6.88
CA ILE A 99 0.12 6.85 8.31
C ILE A 99 0.27 5.47 8.97
N GLY A 100 1.14 5.36 9.96
CA GLY A 100 1.42 4.11 10.66
C GLY A 100 2.70 3.42 10.16
N ASN A 101 2.61 2.13 9.88
CA ASN A 101 3.76 1.24 9.64
C ASN A 101 3.64 0.38 8.36
N VAL A 102 2.66 0.60 7.48
CA VAL A 102 2.61 -0.04 6.16
C VAL A 102 3.71 0.54 5.29
N GLU A 103 4.79 -0.20 5.05
CA GLU A 103 5.91 0.27 4.25
C GLU A 103 5.53 0.37 2.76
N ALA A 104 6.07 1.39 2.08
CA ALA A 104 6.00 1.52 0.63
C ALA A 104 7.36 1.96 0.07
N VAL A 105 7.80 1.34 -1.01
CA VAL A 105 9.11 1.59 -1.63
C VAL A 105 8.94 1.70 -3.14
N ARG A 106 9.42 2.81 -3.73
CA ARG A 106 9.66 2.93 -5.17
C ARG A 106 11.00 2.31 -5.51
N VAL A 107 10.97 1.31 -6.39
CA VAL A 107 12.13 0.60 -6.94
C VAL A 107 12.31 1.01 -8.40
N PRO A 108 13.38 1.77 -8.72
CA PRO A 108 13.65 2.17 -10.09
C PRO A 108 13.92 0.98 -11.00
N VAL A 109 13.58 1.10 -12.29
CA VAL A 109 13.99 0.12 -13.30
C VAL A 109 15.51 0.12 -13.53
N ASP A 110 16.15 1.28 -13.40
CA ASP A 110 17.61 1.41 -13.41
C ASP A 110 18.17 0.96 -12.06
N ALA A 111 18.80 -0.21 -12.03
CA ALA A 111 19.40 -0.78 -10.82
C ALA A 111 20.50 0.08 -10.19
N ARG A 112 21.02 1.11 -10.88
CA ARG A 112 21.97 2.08 -10.33
C ARG A 112 21.30 3.19 -9.53
N ALA A 113 20.02 3.47 -9.80
CA ALA A 113 19.27 4.48 -9.09
C ALA A 113 18.81 3.94 -7.72
N PRO A 114 18.92 4.73 -6.64
CA PRO A 114 18.52 4.29 -5.33
C PRO A 114 17.00 4.14 -5.22
N SER A 115 16.55 3.12 -4.50
CA SER A 115 15.14 3.00 -4.12
C SER A 115 14.75 4.13 -3.17
N THR A 116 13.53 4.64 -3.33
CA THR A 116 12.97 5.69 -2.46
C THR A 116 11.92 5.06 -1.56
N SER A 117 11.94 5.34 -0.26
CA SER A 117 10.91 4.85 0.67
C SER A 117 9.94 5.96 1.03
N LEU A 118 8.66 5.62 1.16
CA LEU A 118 7.64 6.51 1.70
C LEU A 118 7.98 6.87 3.15
N VAL A 119 7.91 8.15 3.48
CA VAL A 119 8.05 8.61 4.87
C VAL A 119 6.73 8.38 5.59
N LEU A 120 6.74 7.45 6.55
CA LEU A 120 5.57 7.14 7.35
C LEU A 120 5.46 8.07 8.55
N ARG A 121 4.25 8.56 8.80
CA ARG A 121 3.95 9.40 9.97
C ARG A 121 3.23 8.58 11.04
N GLY A 122 3.66 8.73 12.29
CA GLY A 122 3.00 8.06 13.41
C GLY A 122 1.55 8.52 13.57
N GLY A 123 0.62 7.57 13.61
CA GLY A 123 -0.81 7.82 13.75
C GLY A 123 -1.63 6.58 13.45
N ILE A 124 -2.94 6.69 13.70
CA ILE A 124 -3.93 5.66 13.39
C ILE A 124 -5.14 6.37 12.76
N VAL A 125 -5.47 6.01 11.53
CA VAL A 125 -6.64 6.53 10.82
C VAL A 125 -7.89 5.97 11.49
N GLY A 126 -8.84 6.83 11.87
CA GLY A 126 -9.93 6.50 12.80
C GLY A 126 -9.72 6.94 14.27
N HIS A 127 -8.47 7.21 14.70
CA HIS A 127 -8.18 7.62 16.08
C HIS A 127 -7.36 8.91 16.17
N ARG A 128 -6.11 8.88 15.73
CA ARG A 128 -5.18 10.02 15.81
C ARG A 128 -4.57 10.24 14.43
N LEU A 129 -5.15 11.17 13.69
CA LEU A 129 -4.66 11.58 12.37
C LEU A 129 -3.65 12.72 12.53
N PRO A 130 -2.37 12.53 12.16
CA PRO A 130 -1.40 13.62 12.16
C PRO A 130 -1.65 14.56 10.97
N ARG A 131 -0.84 15.61 10.86
CA ARG A 131 -0.85 16.45 9.65
C ARG A 131 -0.55 15.60 8.42
N LEU A 132 -1.45 15.64 7.45
CA LEU A 132 -1.32 14.95 6.17
C LEU A 132 -0.41 15.75 5.26
N LEU A 133 0.64 15.10 4.76
CA LEU A 133 1.63 15.70 3.88
C LEU A 133 1.98 14.68 2.80
N PRO A 134 1.17 14.62 1.72
CA PRO A 134 1.51 13.80 0.56
C PRO A 134 2.84 14.26 -0.05
N GLU A 135 3.60 13.31 -0.57
CA GLU A 135 4.85 13.57 -1.26
C GLU A 135 4.72 13.18 -2.73
N THR A 136 5.22 14.04 -3.62
CA THR A 136 5.20 13.80 -5.07
C THR A 136 6.62 13.64 -5.58
N LEU A 137 6.85 12.61 -6.40
CA LEU A 137 8.13 12.34 -7.05
C LEU A 137 7.90 11.80 -8.48
N PRO A 138 8.88 11.95 -9.38
CA PRO A 138 8.78 11.36 -10.71
C PRO A 138 8.76 9.84 -10.66
N ILE A 139 8.01 9.23 -11.57
CA ILE A 139 8.01 7.78 -11.80
C ILE A 139 8.23 7.47 -13.28
N ALA A 140 9.14 6.54 -13.56
CA ALA A 140 9.51 6.16 -14.93
C ALA A 140 8.88 4.83 -15.32
N HIS A 141 8.63 4.65 -16.62
CA HIS A 141 8.19 3.37 -17.16
C HIS A 141 9.15 2.24 -16.71
N GLY A 142 8.58 1.18 -16.13
CA GLY A 142 9.29 0.04 -15.61
C GLY A 142 9.59 0.12 -14.11
N ASP A 143 9.48 1.29 -13.47
CA ASP A 143 9.60 1.41 -12.02
C ASP A 143 8.52 0.59 -11.32
N ALA A 144 8.83 0.06 -10.14
CA ALA A 144 7.88 -0.67 -9.31
C ALA A 144 7.61 0.06 -8.00
N LEU A 145 6.37 -0.04 -7.52
CA LEU A 145 6.01 0.23 -6.13
C LEU A 145 5.80 -1.09 -5.41
N VAL A 146 6.41 -1.21 -4.24
CA VAL A 146 6.26 -2.37 -3.37
C VAL A 146 5.72 -1.89 -2.03
N PHE A 147 4.56 -2.40 -1.65
CA PHE A 147 3.95 -2.20 -0.34
C PHE A 147 4.09 -3.48 0.49
N ALA A 148 4.34 -3.32 1.78
CA ALA A 148 4.44 -4.43 2.72
C ALA A 148 3.85 -4.01 4.08
N THR A 149 2.93 -4.82 4.62
CA THR A 149 2.43 -4.66 5.99
C THR A 149 3.49 -5.13 6.99
N ASP A 150 3.30 -4.86 8.28
CA ASP A 150 4.29 -5.18 9.31
C ASP A 150 4.43 -6.69 9.58
N GLY A 151 3.48 -7.51 9.15
CA GLY A 151 3.60 -8.96 9.04
C GLY A 151 4.68 -9.44 8.06
N VAL A 152 5.23 -8.55 7.23
CA VAL A 152 6.37 -8.81 6.36
C VAL A 152 7.63 -8.23 7.01
N CYS A 153 8.63 -9.07 7.28
CA CYS A 153 9.86 -8.59 7.90
C CYS A 153 10.65 -7.67 6.95
N SER A 154 11.35 -6.69 7.51
CA SER A 154 12.12 -5.67 6.77
C SER A 154 13.20 -6.23 5.83
N GLY A 155 13.55 -7.52 6.00
CA GLY A 155 14.40 -8.28 5.09
C GLY A 155 13.89 -8.31 3.64
N PHE A 156 12.60 -8.04 3.38
CA PHE A 156 12.06 -7.96 2.01
C PHE A 156 12.80 -6.96 1.12
N ARG A 157 13.38 -5.90 1.73
CA ARG A 157 14.15 -4.86 1.02
C ARG A 157 15.34 -5.43 0.25
N THR A 158 15.90 -6.56 0.72
CA THR A 158 17.01 -7.26 0.04
C THR A 158 16.58 -7.96 -1.24
N LEU A 159 15.28 -8.22 -1.42
CA LEU A 159 14.71 -8.90 -2.59
C LEU A 159 14.27 -7.94 -3.69
N LEU A 160 14.19 -6.64 -3.41
CA LEU A 160 13.74 -5.60 -4.35
C LEU A 160 14.59 -5.51 -5.63
N PRO A 161 15.94 -5.63 -5.59
CA PRO A 161 16.75 -5.56 -6.81
C PRO A 161 16.48 -6.68 -7.83
N VAL A 162 15.87 -7.79 -7.38
CA VAL A 162 15.60 -8.97 -8.22
C VAL A 162 14.10 -9.22 -8.41
N LEU A 163 13.26 -8.19 -8.20
CA LEU A 163 11.79 -8.29 -8.09
C LEU A 163 11.14 -9.15 -9.19
N GLY A 164 11.58 -9.03 -10.44
CA GLY A 164 11.00 -9.75 -11.57
C GLY A 164 9.56 -9.28 -11.88
N PRO A 165 8.73 -10.11 -12.56
CA PRO A 165 7.32 -9.82 -12.79
C PRO A 165 6.56 -9.58 -11.48
N ALA A 166 5.54 -8.71 -11.51
CA ALA A 166 4.91 -8.18 -10.30
C ALA A 166 4.37 -9.28 -9.37
N GLN A 167 3.62 -10.26 -9.91
CA GLN A 167 3.06 -11.35 -9.12
C GLN A 167 4.15 -12.24 -8.52
N HIS A 168 5.12 -12.68 -9.32
CA HIS A 168 6.25 -13.49 -8.83
C HIS A 168 7.06 -12.76 -7.74
N GLY A 169 7.25 -11.45 -7.89
CA GLY A 169 7.90 -10.61 -6.89
C GLY A 169 7.15 -10.60 -5.56
N ALA A 170 5.83 -10.39 -5.62
CA ALA A 170 4.96 -10.41 -4.43
C ALA A 170 5.01 -11.78 -3.72
N ASP A 171 4.83 -12.87 -4.47
CA ASP A 171 4.85 -14.23 -3.94
C ASP A 171 6.18 -14.57 -3.27
N ARG A 172 7.30 -14.23 -3.92
CA ARG A 172 8.64 -14.51 -3.38
C ARG A 172 8.92 -13.72 -2.10
N ILE A 173 8.54 -12.45 -2.06
CA ILE A 173 8.68 -11.63 -0.85
C ILE A 173 7.86 -12.26 0.28
N LEU A 174 6.57 -12.55 0.04
CA LEU A 174 5.71 -13.13 1.06
C LEU A 174 6.27 -14.47 1.57
N ALA A 175 6.66 -15.36 0.67
CA ALA A 175 7.19 -16.67 1.03
C ALA A 175 8.47 -16.61 1.88
N SER A 176 9.31 -15.60 1.64
CA SER A 176 10.62 -15.47 2.29
C SER A 176 10.58 -14.61 3.57
N CYS A 177 9.62 -13.70 3.67
CA CYS A 177 9.63 -12.63 4.68
C CYS A 177 8.38 -12.58 5.55
N ARG A 178 7.34 -13.40 5.32
CA ARG A 178 6.17 -13.43 6.21
C ARG A 178 6.56 -13.85 7.63
N LYS A 179 5.97 -13.19 8.62
CA LYS A 179 5.96 -13.64 10.01
C LYS A 179 4.92 -14.74 10.20
N SER A 180 5.11 -15.59 11.21
CA SER A 180 4.21 -16.72 11.49
C SER A 180 3.03 -16.35 12.38
N ASP A 181 3.14 -15.25 13.10
CA ASP A 181 2.24 -14.81 14.17
C ASP A 181 1.35 -13.63 13.78
N ASP A 182 1.35 -13.23 12.50
CA ASP A 182 0.61 -12.07 12.01
C ASP A 182 -0.01 -12.28 10.62
N ASP A 183 -0.96 -11.42 10.27
CA ASP A 183 -1.39 -11.25 8.89
C ASP A 183 -0.23 -10.64 8.09
N ALA A 184 -0.10 -10.97 6.81
CA ALA A 184 0.93 -10.40 5.96
C ALA A 184 0.40 -10.14 4.55
N LEU A 185 0.66 -8.95 4.01
CA LEU A 185 0.30 -8.58 2.64
C LEU A 185 1.47 -7.87 1.95
N VAL A 186 1.73 -8.32 0.72
CA VAL A 186 2.66 -7.70 -0.21
C VAL A 186 1.90 -7.31 -1.47
N LEU A 187 2.03 -6.06 -1.88
CA LEU A 187 1.53 -5.58 -3.17
C LEU A 187 2.68 -5.03 -3.99
N VAL A 188 2.82 -5.50 -5.22
CA VAL A 188 3.77 -5.00 -6.21
C VAL A 188 2.99 -4.41 -7.38
N ALA A 189 3.24 -3.13 -7.69
CA ALA A 189 2.68 -2.46 -8.85
C ALA A 189 3.81 -1.91 -9.72
N ARG A 190 4.01 -2.48 -10.92
CA ARG A 190 4.97 -1.96 -11.89
C ARG A 190 4.29 -0.96 -12.81
N TYR A 191 4.83 0.25 -12.87
CA TYR A 191 4.32 1.32 -13.71
C TYR A 191 4.72 1.09 -15.17
N LEU A 192 3.72 0.93 -16.03
CA LEU A 192 3.90 0.76 -17.49
C LEU A 192 3.54 2.04 -18.26
N GLY A 193 3.12 3.10 -17.57
CA GLY A 193 2.61 4.32 -18.19
C GLY A 193 1.34 4.10 -19.01
N ARG A 194 0.92 5.14 -19.72
CA ARG A 194 -0.06 4.98 -20.79
C ARG A 194 0.62 4.29 -21.97
N GLY A 195 0.01 3.23 -22.48
CA GLY A 195 0.42 2.67 -23.76
C GLY A 195 0.38 3.76 -24.85
N PRO A 196 1.18 3.62 -25.91
CA PRO A 196 1.15 4.53 -27.06
C PRO A 196 -0.23 4.61 -27.71
#